data_AF-A0A1G2DG92-F1
#
_entry.id   AF-A0A1G2DG92-F1
#
_cell.length_a   1.000
_cell.length_b   1.000
_cell.length_c   1.000
_cell.angle_alpha   90.00
_cell.angle_beta   90.00
_cell.angle_gamma   90.00
#
_symmetry.space_group_name_H-M   'P 1'
#
loop_
_entity.id
_entity.type
_entity.pdbx_description
1 polymer ?
#
loop_
_entity_poly.entity_id
_entity_poly.type
_entity_poly.pdbx_seq_one_letter_code
_entity_poly.pdbx_strand_id
1 'polypeptide(L)' 'MKKRKNEGPDVTLLAMTTADFAKYYNQNLPESFPRVSTKMLTEFRTGHPSLFKNEDTWTIDMHRKKLMDWLASRPR' A
#
# COMPACT_ATOMS: atom_id res chain seq x y z
N MET A 1 25.16 -0.39 9.87
CA MET A 1 24.89 0.77 8.99
C MET A 1 23.63 0.50 8.15
N LYS A 2 22.64 1.39 8.22
CA LYS A 2 21.34 1.27 7.55
C LYS A 2 21.56 1.40 6.03
N LYS A 3 21.33 0.31 5.28
CA LYS A 3 21.44 0.31 3.81
C LYS A 3 20.36 1.23 3.23
N ARG A 4 20.77 2.43 2.78
CA ARG A 4 20.02 3.24 1.82
C ARG A 4 20.71 3.10 0.47
N LYS A 5 20.02 2.51 -0.50
CA LYS A 5 20.25 2.69 -1.94
C LYS A 5 18.93 2.37 -2.64
N ASN A 6 18.08 3.39 -2.69
CA ASN A 6 16.81 3.44 -3.41
C ASN A 6 17.07 4.05 -4.79
N GLU A 7 17.70 3.30 -5.70
CA GLU A 7 17.77 3.67 -7.12
C GLU A 7 17.71 2.37 -7.95
N GLY A 8 16.52 2.06 -8.48
CA GLY A 8 16.20 0.85 -9.26
C GLY A 8 14.70 0.79 -9.55
N PRO A 9 14.29 0.25 -10.72
CA PRO A 9 13.24 0.80 -11.58
C PRO A 9 11.87 0.79 -10.91
N ASP A 10 11.12 1.88 -11.12
CA ASP A 10 9.67 2.00 -10.92
C ASP A 10 9.07 1.09 -9.81
N VAL A 11 9.54 1.25 -8.58
CA VAL A 11 9.03 0.52 -7.39
C VAL A 11 7.52 0.72 -7.21
N THR A 12 6.98 1.75 -7.89
CA THR A 12 5.57 2.10 -7.98
C THR A 12 4.72 1.07 -8.74
N LEU A 13 5.30 0.41 -9.75
CA LEU A 13 4.66 -0.58 -10.62
C LEU A 13 5.00 -2.03 -10.24
N LEU A 14 5.99 -2.25 -9.37
CA LEU A 14 6.33 -3.59 -8.92
C LEU A 14 5.24 -4.17 -8.01
N ALA A 15 4.68 -5.29 -8.46
CA ALA A 15 3.86 -6.19 -7.68
C ALA A 15 4.57 -6.57 -6.37
N MET A 16 3.98 -6.22 -5.23
CA MET A 16 4.52 -6.49 -3.90
C MET A 16 3.53 -7.19 -2.99
N THR A 17 4.04 -7.84 -1.94
CA THR A 17 3.19 -8.50 -0.94
C THR A 17 2.48 -7.48 -0.06
N THR A 18 1.40 -7.88 0.62
CA THR A 18 0.69 -7.04 1.59
C THR A 18 1.62 -6.49 2.68
N ALA A 19 2.60 -7.29 3.13
CA ALA A 19 3.55 -6.88 4.16
C ALA A 19 4.55 -5.83 3.65
N ASP A 20 5.08 -6.04 2.44
CA ASP A 20 5.99 -5.08 1.80
C ASP A 20 5.27 -3.76 1.49
N PHE A 21 4.02 -3.84 1.02
CA PHE A 21 3.19 -2.65 0.78
C PHE A 21 2.95 -1.88 2.08
N ALA A 22 2.56 -2.55 3.17
CA ALA A 22 2.37 -1.89 4.46
C ALA A 22 3.65 -1.19 4.93
N LYS A 23 4.78 -1.86 4.80
CA LYS A 23 6.08 -1.31 5.19
C LYS A 23 6.44 -0.10 4.33
N TYR A 24 6.34 -0.21 3.01
CA TYR A 24 6.62 0.90 2.09
C TYR A 24 5.67 2.08 2.36
N TYR A 25 4.36 1.82 2.46
CA TYR A 25 3.34 2.84 2.72
C TYR A 25 3.63 3.59 4.02
N ASN A 26 3.93 2.87 5.10
CA ASN A 26 4.26 3.49 6.39
C ASN A 26 5.67 4.13 6.41
N GLN A 27 6.60 3.73 5.57
CA GLN A 27 7.93 4.36 5.53
C GLN A 27 7.97 5.62 4.64
N ASN A 28 7.13 5.67 3.61
CA ASN A 28 7.11 6.76 2.63
C ASN A 28 6.02 7.79 2.89
N LEU A 29 5.21 7.62 3.95
CA LEU A 29 4.22 8.60 4.35
C LEU A 29 4.64 9.39 5.59
N PRO A 30 4.34 10.70 5.61
CA PRO A 30 4.51 11.53 6.80
C PRO A 30 3.71 10.96 7.98
N GLU A 31 4.19 11.18 9.21
CA GLU A 31 3.51 10.74 10.44
C GLU A 31 2.09 11.31 10.59
N SER A 32 1.77 12.42 9.92
CA SER A 32 0.43 13.00 9.93
C SER A 32 -0.61 12.18 9.15
N PHE A 33 -0.19 11.18 8.37
CA PHE A 33 -1.09 10.31 7.62
C PHE A 33 -1.41 9.02 8.40
N PRO A 34 -2.62 8.47 8.24
CA PRO A 34 -3.00 7.23 8.89
C PRO A 34 -2.06 6.09 8.44
N ARG A 35 -1.46 5.43 9.43
CA ARG A 35 -0.69 4.21 9.22
C ARG A 35 -1.62 3.06 8.88
N VAL A 36 -1.17 2.17 8.01
CA VAL A 36 -1.92 0.96 7.66
C VAL A 36 -1.26 -0.26 8.27
N SER A 37 -2.09 -1.16 8.80
CA SER A 37 -1.65 -2.49 9.21
C SER A 37 -2.01 -3.50 8.13
N THR A 38 -1.34 -4.65 8.12
CA THR A 38 -1.67 -5.77 7.23
C THR A 38 -3.13 -6.17 7.32
N LYS A 39 -3.73 -6.11 8.53
CA LYS A 39 -5.17 -6.34 8.74
C LYS A 39 -6.06 -5.40 7.92
N MET A 40 -5.78 -4.09 7.94
CA MET A 40 -6.53 -3.09 7.18
C MET A 40 -6.37 -3.29 5.67
N LEU A 41 -5.17 -3.65 5.23
CA LEU A 41 -4.91 -3.96 3.82
C LEU A 41 -5.68 -5.21 3.38
N THR A 42 -5.76 -6.24 4.23
CA THR A 42 -6.57 -7.42 3.97
C THR A 42 -8.05 -7.07 3.87
N GLU A 43 -8.58 -6.23 4.78
CA GLU A 43 -9.96 -5.75 4.69
C GLU A 43 -10.22 -4.97 3.40
N PHE A 44 -9.29 -4.10 2.99
CA PHE A 44 -9.37 -3.38 1.73
C PHE A 44 -9.39 -4.34 0.54
N ARG A 45 -8.49 -5.35 0.51
CA ARG A 45 -8.45 -6.34 -0.56
C ARG A 45 -9.74 -7.15 -0.65
N THR A 46 -10.27 -7.60 0.49
CA THR A 46 -11.54 -8.34 0.54
C THR A 46 -12.73 -7.46 0.13
N GLY A 47 -12.71 -6.16 0.44
CA GLY A 47 -13.76 -5.22 0.05
C GLY A 47 -13.66 -4.72 -1.39
N HIS A 48 -12.47 -4.79 -2.00
CA HIS A 48 -12.18 -4.30 -3.35
C HIS A 48 -11.51 -5.36 -4.24
N PRO A 49 -12.05 -6.60 -4.36
CA PRO A 49 -11.44 -7.64 -5.18
C PRO A 49 -11.35 -7.25 -6.65
N SER A 50 -12.18 -6.30 -7.10
CA SER A 50 -12.13 -5.73 -8.44
C SER A 50 -10.83 -4.97 -8.77
N LEU A 51 -10.07 -4.54 -7.76
CA LEU A 51 -8.76 -3.91 -7.92
C LEU A 51 -7.62 -4.93 -8.10
N PHE A 52 -7.86 -6.20 -7.75
CA PHE A 52 -6.89 -7.29 -7.75
C PHE A 52 -7.17 -8.33 -8.86
N LYS A 53 -7.86 -7.92 -9.93
CA LYS A 53 -8.50 -8.81 -10.91
C LYS A 53 -7.59 -9.80 -11.65
N ASN A 54 -6.28 -9.58 -11.67
CA ASN A 54 -5.33 -10.46 -12.37
C ASN A 54 -4.10 -10.81 -11.53
N GLU A 55 -3.88 -10.11 -10.43
CA GLU A 55 -2.74 -10.32 -9.56
C GLU A 55 -3.18 -10.02 -8.13
N ASP A 56 -2.92 -10.96 -7.22
CA ASP A 56 -3.08 -10.76 -5.77
C ASP A 56 -1.94 -9.91 -5.17
N THR A 57 -1.42 -9.00 -5.99
CA THR A 57 -0.24 -8.19 -5.73
C THR A 57 -0.64 -6.74 -5.55
N TRP A 58 0.11 -6.05 -4.70
CA TRP A 58 -0.09 -4.64 -4.47
C TRP A 58 0.85 -3.85 -5.38
N THR A 59 0.37 -2.71 -5.85
CA THR A 59 1.17 -1.72 -6.59
C THR A 59 0.90 -0.36 -6.00
N ILE A 60 1.95 0.44 -5.78
CA ILE A 60 1.79 1.76 -5.16
C ILE A 60 0.99 2.68 -6.07
N ASP A 61 1.21 2.62 -7.37
CA ASP A 61 0.53 3.50 -8.32
C ASP A 61 -1.01 3.30 -8.30
N MET A 62 -1.47 2.05 -8.41
CA MET A 62 -2.91 1.76 -8.42
C MET A 62 -3.55 1.81 -7.03
N HIS A 63 -2.87 1.26 -6.01
CA HIS A 63 -3.50 0.98 -4.73
C HIS A 63 -3.34 2.12 -3.73
N ARG A 64 -2.26 2.92 -3.76
CA ARG A 64 -2.02 3.96 -2.75
C ARG A 64 -3.14 4.99 -2.72
N LYS A 65 -3.55 5.51 -3.87
CA LYS A 65 -4.60 6.53 -3.95
C LYS A 65 -5.94 5.97 -3.49
N LYS A 66 -6.29 4.76 -3.95
CA LYS A 66 -7.54 4.08 -3.57
C LYS A 66 -7.59 3.73 -2.08
N LEU A 67 -6.47 3.29 -1.52
CA LEU A 67 -6.35 3.01 -0.10
C LEU A 67 -6.47 4.28 0.74
N MET A 68 -5.81 5.38 0.33
CA MET A 68 -5.95 6.67 1.01
C MET A 68 -7.38 7.18 1.00
N ASP A 69 -8.05 7.11 -0.15
CA ASP A 69 -9.46 7.50 -0.31
C ASP A 69 -10.36 6.65 0.59
N TRP A 70 -10.14 5.33 0.62
CA TRP A 70 -10.86 4.42 1.50
C TRP A 70 -10.62 4.67 3.00
N LEU A 71 -9.39 4.97 3.40
CA LEU A 71 -9.05 5.32 4.78
C LEU A 71 -9.71 6.64 5.18
N ALA A 72 -9.77 7.63 4.28
CA ALA A 72 -10.44 8.90 4.51
C ALA A 72 -11.97 8.75 4.59
N SER A 73 -12.52 7.76 3.88
CA SER A 73 -13.95 7.42 3.89
C SER A 73 -14.38 6.66 5.16
N ARG A 74 -13.47 6.05 5.92
CA ARG A 74 -13.83 5.34 7.14
C ARG A 74 -14.08 6.34 8.29
N PRO A 75 -15.18 6.20 9.04
CA PRO A 75 -15.35 6.95 10.28
C PRO A 75 -14.23 6.58 11.26
N ARG A 76 -13.65 7.58 11.92
CA ARG A 76 -12.58 7.40 12.91
C ARG A 76 -13.10 6.74 14.18
#